data_AF-A0A821AG27-F1
#
_entry.id   AF-A0A821AG27-F1
#
_cell.length_a   1.000
_cell.length_b   1.000
_cell.length_c   1.000
_cell.angle_alpha   90.00
_cell.angle_beta   90.00
_cell.angle_gamma   90.00
#
_symmetry.space_group_name_H-M   'P 1'
#
loop_
_entity.id
_entity.type
_entity.pdbx_description
1 polymer ?
#
loop_
_entity_poly.entity_id
_entity_poly.type
_entity_poly.pdbx_seq_one_letter_code
_entity_poly.pdbx_strand_id
1 'polypeptide(L)'
;MLEAQLKYIVEILLYIDKNNIRSFSIKQNVHDAYNQWIQSKLNKTVWHLGGCHSWHQNAKGIVTTIWPDFTWIYHLLMKNFDYQNYI
;
A
#
# COMPACT_ATOMS: atom_id res chain seq x y z
N MET A 1 -10.57 -6.20 2.59
CA MET A 1 -9.54 -5.30 2.00
C MET A 1 -10.15 -4.02 1.47
N LEU A 2 -11.07 -4.08 0.49
CA LEU A 2 -11.71 -2.87 -0.08
C LEU A 2 -12.34 -1.98 0.99
N GLU A 3 -13.14 -2.54 1.90
CA GLU A 3 -13.79 -1.76 2.97
C GLU A 3 -12.78 -1.08 3.90
N ALA A 4 -11.67 -1.75 4.25
CA ALA A 4 -10.62 -1.18 5.08
C ALA A 4 -9.92 -0.01 4.36
N GLN A 5 -9.65 -0.16 3.07
CA GLN A 5 -9.07 0.89 2.24
C GLN A 5 -10.04 2.08 2.07
N LEU A 6 -11.33 1.81 1.84
CA LEU A 6 -12.35 2.85 1.73
C LEU A 6 -12.50 3.64 3.03
N LYS A 7 -12.53 2.95 4.19
CA LYS A 7 -12.52 3.61 5.50
C LYS A 7 -11.35 4.58 5.63
N TYR A 8 -10.14 4.13 5.26
CA TYR A 8 -8.93 4.93 5.32
C TYR A 8 -9.00 6.17 4.42
N ILE A 9 -9.48 6.01 3.18
CA ILE A 9 -9.66 7.10 2.23
C ILE A 9 -10.68 8.12 2.74
N VAL A 10 -11.80 7.66 3.32
CA VAL A 10 -12.80 8.56 3.92
C VAL A 10 -12.20 9.37 5.07
N GLU A 11 -11.38 8.76 5.93
CA GLU A 11 -10.67 9.48 7.00
C GLU A 11 -9.72 10.57 6.44
N ILE A 12 -9.00 10.27 5.36
CA ILE A 12 -8.17 11.27 4.64
C ILE A 12 -9.03 12.43 4.12
N LEU A 13 -10.14 12.12 3.44
CA LEU A 13 -11.00 13.15 2.84
C LEU A 13 -11.61 14.07 3.90
N LEU A 14 -12.07 13.50 5.01
CA LEU A 14 -12.57 14.28 6.16
C LEU A 14 -11.47 15.16 6.77
N TYR A 15 -10.23 14.68 6.83
CA TYR A 15 -9.10 15.48 7.30
C TYR A 15 -8.77 16.64 6.35
N ILE A 16 -8.78 16.39 5.03
CA ILE A 16 -8.55 17.42 4.01
C ILE A 16 -9.61 18.52 4.09
N ASP A 17 -10.88 18.13 4.15
CA ASP A 17 -12.02 19.05 4.25
C ASP A 17 -11.95 19.89 5.53
N LYS A 18 -11.79 19.24 6.69
CA LYS A 18 -11.71 19.91 8.00
C LYS A 18 -10.58 20.94 8.11
N ASN A 19 -9.46 20.72 7.43
CA ASN A 19 -8.27 21.57 7.50
C ASN A 19 -8.09 22.49 6.29
N ASN A 20 -9.05 22.52 5.34
CA ASN A 20 -8.97 23.29 4.10
C ASN A 20 -7.66 23.03 3.31
N ILE A 21 -7.23 21.77 3.26
CA ILE A 21 -5.97 21.38 2.61
C ILE A 21 -6.14 21.41 1.09
N ARG A 22 -5.29 22.16 0.39
CA ARG A 22 -5.37 22.31 -1.08
C ARG A 22 -4.71 21.16 -1.84
N SER A 23 -3.69 20.53 -1.27
CA SER A 23 -2.94 19.43 -1.87
C SER A 23 -2.54 18.45 -0.80
N PHE A 24 -2.57 17.17 -1.12
CA PHE A 24 -2.26 16.11 -0.17
C PHE A 24 -1.49 15.01 -0.91
N SER A 25 -0.26 14.75 -0.48
CA SER A 25 0.60 13.72 -1.08
C SER A 25 1.36 12.95 0.00
N ILE A 26 1.71 11.70 -0.29
CA ILE A 26 2.58 10.92 0.59
C ILE A 26 4.01 11.48 0.54
N LYS A 27 4.72 11.47 1.67
CA LYS A 27 6.16 11.77 1.70
C LYS A 27 6.93 10.68 0.97
N GLN A 28 7.86 11.06 0.09
CA GLN A 28 8.62 10.14 -0.76
C GLN A 28 9.32 9.04 0.05
N ASN A 29 9.97 9.39 1.16
CA ASN A 29 10.68 8.43 2.01
C ASN A 29 9.75 7.39 2.64
N VAL A 30 8.51 7.75 2.97
CA VAL A 30 7.51 6.81 3.51
C VAL A 30 7.05 5.84 2.41
N HIS A 31 6.77 6.35 1.22
CA HIS A 31 6.45 5.52 0.06
C HIS A 31 7.59 4.54 -0.26
N ASP A 32 8.84 5.01 -0.30
CA ASP A 32 10.00 4.18 -0.63
C ASP A 32 10.25 3.11 0.42
N ALA A 33 10.13 3.45 1.71
CA ALA A 33 10.25 2.48 2.80
C ALA A 33 9.16 1.40 2.73
N TYR A 34 7.91 1.79 2.47
CA TYR A 34 6.81 0.84 2.26
C TYR A 34 7.08 -0.07 1.06
N ASN A 35 7.54 0.50 -0.06
CA ASN A 35 7.83 -0.27 -1.26
C ASN A 35 8.99 -1.26 -1.06
N GLN A 36 10.07 -0.86 -0.39
CA GLN A 36 11.17 -1.77 -0.05
C GLN A 36 10.67 -2.91 0.85
N TRP A 37 9.87 -2.59 1.86
CA TRP A 37 9.29 -3.57 2.76
C TRP A 37 8.38 -4.57 2.04
N ILE A 38 7.43 -4.10 1.22
CA ILE A 38 6.48 -4.99 0.53
C ILE A 38 7.18 -5.88 -0.50
N GLN A 39 8.17 -5.34 -1.23
CA GLN A 39 8.95 -6.12 -2.18
C GLN A 39 9.80 -7.20 -1.50
N SER A 40 10.37 -6.91 -0.31
CA SER A 40 11.10 -7.92 0.48
C SER A 40 10.23 -9.12 0.88
N LYS A 41 8.92 -8.90 1.05
CA LYS A 41 7.94 -9.95 1.31
C LYS A 41 7.57 -10.69 0.03
N LEU A 42 7.21 -9.95 -1.05
CA LEU A 42 6.80 -10.51 -2.34
C LEU A 42 7.87 -11.44 -2.94
N ASN A 43 9.15 -11.09 -2.80
CA ASN A 43 10.28 -11.89 -3.30
C ASN A 43 10.35 -13.30 -2.71
N LYS A 44 9.72 -13.56 -1.56
CA LYS A 44 9.69 -14.87 -0.90
C LYS A 44 8.45 -15.69 -1.25
N THR A 45 7.54 -15.14 -2.05
CA THR A 45 6.26 -15.79 -2.38
C THR A 45 6.33 -16.57 -3.68
N VAL A 46 5.38 -17.48 -3.88
CA VAL A 46 5.19 -18.20 -5.15
C VAL A 46 4.92 -17.27 -6.34
N TRP A 47 4.45 -16.04 -6.08
CA TRP A 47 4.24 -15.02 -7.11
C TRP A 47 5.54 -14.52 -7.73
N HIS A 48 6.67 -14.69 -7.04
CA HIS A 48 8.01 -14.38 -7.55
C HIS A 48 8.81 -15.66 -7.86
N LEU A 49 8.80 -16.64 -6.96
CA LEU A 49 9.61 -17.87 -7.07
C LEU A 49 9.01 -18.96 -7.97
N GLY A 50 7.74 -18.82 -8.40
CA GLY A 50 6.98 -19.86 -9.10
C GLY A 50 7.38 -20.14 -10.55
N GLY A 51 8.44 -19.53 -11.08
CA GLY A 51 9.03 -19.86 -12.38
C GLY A 51 8.22 -19.49 -13.65
N CYS A 52 6.94 -19.14 -13.52
CA CYS A 52 6.10 -18.65 -14.61
C CYS A 52 5.88 -17.14 -14.51
N HIS A 53 5.99 -16.45 -15.64
CA HIS A 53 5.55 -15.06 -15.78
C HIS A 53 4.03 -15.01 -15.59
N SER A 54 3.60 -14.43 -14.47
CA SER A 54 2.19 -14.25 -14.15
C SER A 54 1.73 -12.84 -14.48
N TRP A 55 0.41 -12.64 -14.59
CA TRP A 55 -0.21 -11.33 -14.78
C TRP A 55 0.15 -10.32 -13.68
N HIS A 56 0.56 -10.80 -12.49
CA HIS A 56 0.96 -9.96 -11.37
C HIS A 56 2.37 -9.37 -11.48
N GLN A 57 3.16 -9.84 -12.45
CA GLN A 57 4.51 -9.37 -12.71
C GLN A 57 4.56 -8.40 -13.87
N ASN A 58 5.43 -7.39 -13.77
CA ASN A 58 5.77 -6.57 -14.92
C ASN A 58 6.83 -7.26 -15.81
N ALA A 59 7.21 -6.61 -16.92
CA ALA A 59 8.23 -7.13 -17.85
C ALA A 59 9.61 -7.38 -17.23
N LYS A 60 9.89 -6.82 -16.04
CA LYS A 60 11.13 -7.04 -15.27
C LYS A 60 10.97 -8.15 -14.21
N GLY A 61 9.84 -8.85 -14.17
CA GLY A 61 9.55 -9.90 -13.18
C GLY A 61 9.19 -9.38 -11.78
N ILE A 62 8.99 -8.06 -11.63
CA ILE A 62 8.63 -7.44 -10.34
C ILE A 62 7.13 -7.60 -10.12
N VAL A 63 6.75 -8.13 -8.97
CA VAL A 63 5.33 -8.25 -8.59
C VAL A 63 4.80 -6.90 -8.13
N THR A 64 3.76 -6.39 -8.78
CA THR A 64 3.25 -5.02 -8.54
C THR A 64 1.81 -4.94 -8.07
N THR A 65 1.01 -6.01 -8.23
CA THR A 65 -0.45 -5.90 -8.11
C THR A 65 -1.04 -6.56 -6.87
N ILE A 66 -0.29 -7.40 -6.15
CA ILE A 66 -0.85 -8.26 -5.10
C ILE A 66 -0.27 -7.98 -3.71
N TRP A 67 -1.08 -8.25 -2.69
CA TRP A 67 -0.69 -8.26 -1.29
C TRP A 67 -0.09 -9.64 -0.92
N PRO A 68 1.12 -9.71 -0.33
CA PRO A 68 1.82 -10.97 -0.08
C PRO A 68 1.47 -11.66 1.23
N ASP A 69 0.66 -11.03 2.09
CA ASP A 69 0.48 -11.44 3.49
C ASP A 69 -0.99 -11.73 3.83
N PHE A 70 -1.27 -12.11 5.07
CA PHE A 70 -2.63 -12.32 5.52
C PHE A 70 -3.47 -11.03 5.45
N THR A 71 -4.74 -11.18 5.09
CA THR A 71 -5.69 -10.06 4.97
C THR A 71 -5.86 -9.30 6.29
N TRP A 72 -5.82 -9.96 7.44
CA TRP A 72 -5.97 -9.27 8.72
C TRP A 72 -4.82 -8.29 9.02
N ILE A 73 -3.60 -8.56 8.54
CA ILE A 73 -2.47 -7.63 8.65
C ILE A 73 -2.75 -6.37 7.82
N TYR A 74 -3.29 -6.54 6.61
CA TYR A 74 -3.72 -5.41 5.79
C TYR A 74 -4.78 -4.56 6.50
N HIS A 75 -5.76 -5.21 7.14
CA HIS A 75 -6.77 -4.51 7.93
C HIS A 75 -6.17 -3.73 9.12
N LEU A 76 -5.12 -4.25 9.76
CA LEU A 76 -4.42 -3.53 10.83
C LEU A 76 -3.65 -2.31 10.31
N LEU A 77 -2.99 -2.42 9.15
CA LEU A 77 -2.29 -1.28 8.53
C LEU A 77 -3.26 -0.16 8.14
N MET A 78 -4.45 -0.52 7.67
CA MET A 78 -5.50 0.43 7.28
C MET A 78 -6.39 0.86 8.46
N LYS A 79 -6.03 0.52 9.71
CA LYS A 79 -6.93 0.72 10.86
C LYS A 79 -7.17 2.20 11.17
N ASN A 80 -6.10 3.01 11.15
CA ASN A 80 -6.14 4.42 11.51
C ASN A 80 -5.34 5.24 10.50
N PHE A 81 -5.92 6.33 10.02
CA PHE A 81 -5.21 7.32 9.21
C PHE A 81 -3.96 7.91 9.91
N ASP A 82 -2.81 7.83 9.23
CA ASP A 82 -1.49 8.25 9.71
C ASP A 82 -1.02 9.60 9.12
N TYR A 83 -1.82 10.66 9.32
CA TYR A 83 -1.61 12.02 8.76
C TYR A 83 -0.15 12.54 8.76
N GLN A 84 0.66 12.17 9.76
CA GLN A 84 2.07 12.52 9.88
C GLN A 84 2.95 12.05 8.70
N ASN A 85 2.50 11.08 7.91
CA ASN A 85 3.21 10.53 6.76
C ASN A 85 2.97 11.31 5.46
N TYR A 86 2.09 12.31 5.49
CA TYR A 86 1.69 13.10 4.32
C TYR A 86 2.22 14.54 4.38
N ILE A 87 2.24 15.20 3.21
CA ILE A 87 2.61 16.61 2.99
C ILE A 87 1.55 17.31 2.14
#